data_AF-G9ZPN2-F1
#
_entry.id   AF-G9ZPN2-F1
#
_cell.length_a   1.000
_cell.length_b   1.000
_cell.length_c   1.000
_cell.angle_alpha   90.00
_cell.angle_beta   90.00
_cell.angle_gamma   90.00
#
_symmetry.space_group_name_H-M   'P 1'
#
loop_
_entity.id
_entity.type
_entity.pdbx_description
1 polymer ?
#
loop_
_entity_poly.entity_id
_entity_poly.type
_entity_poly.pdbx_seq_one_letter_code
_entity_poly.pdbx_strand_id
1 'polypeptide(L)'
;MVNQQLSYDVGETQRGRWVTRLTGMTKILVLLSLSVIGMVSYDTWYLLALTVFAILFYQSAHLKWHQVRGLLYAIAAFTALNLVLVYVFNPAYGSQIYGSSHVIIGQGFFVVTWEELFYLLNMLLKYVFIVPLIFAFLFTTNPSELVAGMNRIGFSYKISYAVELSLRYIPDVIRDFKQISLAQQARGLEMSKKAGMWQRLKRSSQILIPLVFSSMDKIEVTTRAMKLRRFGTNKRRTWYMTQKFGKLDYLVLTATLLFILIGVGLFWVDGGRFYNPFR
;
A
#
# COMPACT_ATOMS: atom_id res chain seq x y z
N MET A 1 8.28 -22.87 -12.78
CA MET A 1 7.83 -23.82 -11.74
C MET A 1 7.88 -23.21 -10.33
N VAL A 2 8.97 -22.53 -9.92
CA VAL A 2 9.09 -21.88 -8.59
C VAL A 2 8.01 -20.83 -8.28
N ASN A 3 7.58 -20.00 -9.24
CA ASN A 3 6.53 -18.98 -9.02
C ASN A 3 5.13 -19.56 -8.80
N GLN A 4 4.87 -20.78 -9.27
CA GLN A 4 3.55 -21.41 -9.20
C GLN A 4 3.34 -22.14 -7.88
N GLN A 5 4.42 -22.74 -7.33
CA GLN A 5 4.45 -23.28 -5.97
C GLN A 5 4.30 -22.19 -4.91
N LEU A 6 4.96 -21.04 -5.05
CA LEU A 6 4.76 -19.89 -4.14
C LEU A 6 3.33 -19.35 -4.15
N SER A 7 2.62 -19.39 -5.28
CA SER A 7 1.19 -19.00 -5.33
C SER A 7 0.25 -20.05 -4.72
N TYR A 8 0.58 -21.35 -4.85
CA TYR A 8 -0.22 -22.44 -4.27
C TYR A 8 -0.08 -22.51 -2.74
N ASP A 9 1.15 -22.39 -2.23
CA ASP A 9 1.45 -22.45 -0.79
C ASP A 9 0.86 -21.26 -0.02
N VAL A 10 0.79 -20.10 -0.67
CA VAL A 10 0.12 -18.90 -0.13
C VAL A 10 -1.39 -19.09 -0.10
N GLY A 11 -2.00 -19.83 -1.04
CA GLY A 11 -3.46 -20.03 -1.12
C GLY A 11 -4.05 -20.95 -0.03
N GLU A 12 -3.35 -22.04 0.33
CA GLU A 12 -3.83 -22.97 1.36
C GLU A 12 -3.59 -22.46 2.80
N THR A 13 -2.50 -21.74 3.06
CA THR A 13 -2.22 -21.17 4.40
C THR A 13 -3.13 -20.01 4.80
N GLN A 14 -3.94 -19.46 3.87
CA GLN A 14 -4.85 -18.35 4.15
C GLN A 14 -6.19 -18.78 4.80
N ARG A 15 -6.58 -20.07 4.79
CA ARG A 15 -7.95 -20.48 5.17
C ARG A 15 -8.28 -20.44 6.68
N GLY A 16 -7.28 -20.28 7.56
CA GLY A 16 -7.46 -20.32 9.02
C GLY A 16 -7.53 -18.97 9.75
N ARG A 17 -7.25 -17.83 9.09
CA ARG A 17 -6.97 -16.56 9.78
C ARG A 17 -8.19 -15.62 9.74
N TRP A 18 -8.43 -14.85 10.79
CA TRP A 18 -9.61 -13.97 10.85
C TRP A 18 -9.48 -12.76 9.92
N VAL A 19 -8.26 -12.21 9.75
CA VAL A 19 -8.03 -11.15 8.76
C VAL A 19 -8.12 -11.64 7.32
N THR A 20 -7.80 -12.90 7.00
CA THR A 20 -8.04 -13.44 5.65
C THR A 20 -9.52 -13.70 5.37
N ARG A 21 -10.36 -13.77 6.42
CA ARG A 21 -11.83 -13.85 6.29
C ARG A 21 -12.51 -12.48 6.12
N LEU A 22 -11.78 -11.38 6.35
CA LEU A 22 -12.31 -10.05 6.06
C LEU A 22 -12.35 -9.82 4.57
N THR A 23 -13.40 -9.14 4.12
CA THR A 23 -13.50 -8.73 2.72
C THR A 23 -12.37 -7.77 2.37
N GLY A 24 -11.81 -7.90 1.16
CA GLY A 24 -10.80 -6.97 0.65
C GLY A 24 -11.24 -5.51 0.69
N MET A 25 -12.55 -5.28 0.52
CA MET A 25 -13.18 -3.97 0.67
C MET A 25 -13.05 -3.40 2.10
N THR A 26 -13.32 -4.22 3.13
CA THR A 26 -13.13 -3.83 4.54
C THR A 26 -11.69 -3.44 4.79
N LYS A 27 -10.73 -4.24 4.31
CA LYS A 27 -9.30 -3.98 4.52
C LYS A 27 -8.85 -2.66 3.87
N ILE A 28 -9.36 -2.32 2.67
CA ILE A 28 -9.10 -1.02 2.04
C ILE A 28 -9.66 0.11 2.89
N LEU A 29 -10.91 0.00 3.35
CA LEU A 29 -11.51 1.06 4.16
C LEU A 29 -10.75 1.27 5.46
N VAL A 30 -10.41 0.19 6.16
CA VAL A 30 -9.59 0.23 7.37
C VAL A 30 -8.24 0.89 7.09
N LEU A 31 -7.54 0.43 6.04
CA LEU A 31 -6.25 1.00 5.65
C LEU A 31 -6.39 2.49 5.36
N LEU A 32 -7.24 2.90 4.43
CA LEU A 32 -7.35 4.30 3.99
C LEU A 32 -7.81 5.20 5.13
N SER A 33 -8.88 4.83 5.84
CA SER A 33 -9.44 5.68 6.89
C SER A 33 -8.49 5.84 8.08
N LEU A 34 -7.90 4.75 8.57
CA LEU A 34 -6.95 4.82 9.67
C LEU A 34 -5.65 5.53 9.26
N SER A 35 -5.20 5.38 8.01
CA SER A 35 -4.06 6.13 7.47
C SER A 35 -4.31 7.63 7.52
N VAL A 36 -5.48 8.07 7.07
CA VAL A 36 -5.82 9.51 7.03
C VAL A 36 -5.87 10.08 8.43
N ILE A 37 -6.63 9.47 9.35
CA ILE A 37 -6.76 10.01 10.72
C ILE A 37 -5.44 9.93 11.50
N GLY A 38 -4.67 8.84 11.34
CA GLY A 38 -3.36 8.68 11.98
C GLY A 38 -2.33 9.69 11.46
N MET A 39 -2.38 10.04 10.17
CA MET A 39 -1.46 11.03 9.61
C MET A 39 -1.77 12.45 10.07
N VAL A 40 -3.04 12.79 10.26
CA VAL A 40 -3.47 14.12 10.72
C VAL A 40 -3.21 14.32 12.22
N SER A 41 -3.29 13.25 13.03
CA SER A 41 -3.19 13.32 14.49
C SER A 41 -1.74 13.36 14.98
N TYR A 42 -1.46 14.15 16.00
CA TYR A 42 -0.17 14.16 16.73
C TYR A 42 -0.36 13.89 18.24
N ASP A 43 -1.47 13.25 18.61
CA ASP A 43 -1.65 12.71 19.96
C ASP A 43 -0.92 11.36 20.09
N THR A 44 0.03 11.29 21.03
CA THR A 44 0.87 10.12 21.24
C THR A 44 0.09 8.91 21.75
N TRP A 45 -0.86 9.11 22.66
CA TRP A 45 -1.66 8.03 23.24
C TRP A 45 -2.60 7.43 22.20
N TYR A 46 -3.20 8.29 21.38
CA TYR A 46 -4.02 7.89 20.25
C TYR A 46 -3.20 7.12 19.20
N LEU A 47 -2.02 7.62 18.83
CA LEU A 47 -1.12 6.93 17.91
C LEU A 47 -0.63 5.59 18.48
N LEU A 48 -0.40 5.49 19.79
CA LEU A 48 -0.08 4.21 20.44
C LEU A 48 -1.25 3.22 20.35
N ALA A 49 -2.47 3.67 20.64
CA ALA A 49 -3.67 2.83 20.53
C ALA A 49 -3.87 2.33 19.08
N LEU A 50 -3.68 3.21 18.09
CA LEU A 50 -3.71 2.85 16.67
C LEU A 50 -2.59 1.86 16.32
N THR A 51 -1.39 2.04 16.86
CA THR A 51 -0.25 1.14 16.63
C THR A 51 -0.53 -0.26 17.18
N VAL A 52 -1.10 -0.36 18.39
CA VAL A 52 -1.51 -1.65 18.97
C VAL A 52 -2.54 -2.33 18.09
N PHE A 53 -3.57 -1.60 17.64
CA PHE A 53 -4.57 -2.13 16.71
C PHE A 53 -3.95 -2.61 15.40
N ALA A 54 -3.03 -1.84 14.81
CA ALA A 54 -2.32 -2.20 13.59
C ALA A 54 -1.43 -3.44 13.76
N ILE A 55 -0.76 -3.59 14.91
CA ILE A 55 0.05 -4.77 15.23
C ILE A 55 -0.84 -6.00 15.41
N LEU A 56 -1.98 -5.89 16.10
CA LEU A 56 -2.94 -7.00 16.21
C LEU A 56 -3.44 -7.44 14.83
N PHE A 57 -3.74 -6.46 13.96
CA PHE A 57 -4.13 -6.70 12.59
C PHE A 57 -3.02 -7.38 11.77
N TYR A 58 -1.76 -7.00 11.96
CA TYR A 58 -0.61 -7.66 11.32
C TYR A 58 -0.32 -9.06 11.88
N GLN A 59 -0.35 -9.25 13.20
CA GLN A 59 -0.10 -10.54 13.84
C GLN A 59 -1.10 -11.60 13.37
N SER A 60 -2.37 -11.20 13.24
CA SER A 60 -3.41 -12.08 12.69
C SER A 60 -3.17 -12.51 11.24
N ALA A 61 -2.40 -11.73 10.48
CA ALA A 61 -1.99 -12.09 9.14
C ALA A 61 -0.92 -13.18 9.13
N HIS A 62 -0.28 -13.53 10.26
CA HIS A 62 0.75 -14.56 10.44
C HIS A 62 1.74 -14.61 9.27
N LEU A 63 2.33 -13.45 8.98
CA LEU A 63 3.28 -13.29 7.89
C LEU A 63 4.63 -13.88 8.29
N LYS A 64 5.25 -14.64 7.38
CA LYS A 64 6.58 -15.21 7.62
C LYS A 64 7.61 -14.07 7.55
N TRP A 65 8.54 -13.99 8.51
CA TRP A 65 9.57 -12.94 8.57
C TRP A 65 10.34 -12.76 7.25
N HIS A 66 10.64 -13.86 6.55
CA HIS A 66 11.34 -13.82 5.26
C HIS A 66 10.60 -13.02 4.18
N GLN A 67 9.26 -12.99 4.21
CA GLN A 67 8.43 -12.28 3.22
C GLN A 67 8.47 -10.76 3.44
N VAL A 68 8.62 -10.31 4.69
CA VAL A 68 8.51 -8.88 5.04
C VAL A 68 9.85 -8.21 5.30
N ARG A 69 10.89 -8.95 5.71
CA ARG A 69 12.17 -8.37 6.19
C ARG A 69 12.83 -7.41 5.20
N GLY A 70 12.84 -7.74 3.90
CA GLY A 70 13.50 -6.90 2.89
C GLY A 70 12.81 -5.54 2.74
N LEU A 71 11.48 -5.55 2.67
CA LEU A 71 10.68 -4.34 2.59
C LEU A 71 10.72 -3.55 3.91
N LEU A 72 10.72 -4.25 5.05
CA LEU A 72 10.83 -3.62 6.37
C LEU A 72 12.16 -2.89 6.55
N TYR A 73 13.29 -3.50 6.17
CA TYR A 73 14.60 -2.84 6.25
C TYR A 73 14.66 -1.62 5.32
N ALA A 74 14.10 -1.70 4.11
CA ALA A 74 14.04 -0.56 3.20
C ALA A 74 13.20 0.60 3.78
N ILE A 75 12.03 0.30 4.35
CA ILE A 75 11.17 1.30 5.00
C ILE A 75 11.84 1.86 6.26
N ALA A 76 12.49 1.02 7.07
CA ALA A 76 13.19 1.46 8.26
C ALA A 76 14.37 2.39 7.91
N ALA A 77 15.15 2.05 6.89
CA ALA A 77 16.23 2.91 6.39
C ALA A 77 15.69 4.25 5.86
N PHE A 78 14.61 4.22 5.09
CA PHE A 78 13.95 5.43 4.59
C PHE A 78 13.37 6.29 5.73
N THR A 79 12.77 5.66 6.74
CA THR A 79 12.21 6.34 7.93
C THR A 79 13.33 6.97 8.75
N ALA A 80 14.42 6.25 9.02
CA ALA A 80 15.58 6.78 9.73
C ALA A 80 16.19 7.97 8.98
N LEU A 81 16.37 7.85 7.66
CA LEU A 81 16.81 8.96 6.83
C LEU A 81 15.85 10.14 6.92
N ASN A 82 14.54 9.92 6.84
CA ASN A 82 13.54 10.98 6.91
C ASN A 82 13.59 11.72 8.26
N LEU A 83 13.65 11.00 9.38
CA LEU A 83 13.76 11.61 10.71
C LEU A 83 15.05 12.43 10.87
N VAL A 84 16.18 11.91 10.37
CA VAL A 84 17.45 12.66 10.36
C VAL A 84 17.34 13.91 9.50
N LEU A 85 16.73 13.84 8.31
CA LEU A 85 16.56 15.01 7.45
C LEU A 85 15.65 16.05 8.10
N VAL A 86 14.53 15.64 8.69
CA VAL A 86 13.63 16.54 9.42
C VAL A 86 14.40 17.30 10.50
N TYR A 87 15.15 16.57 11.33
CA TYR A 87 15.99 17.17 12.35
C TYR A 87 17.03 18.12 11.77
N VAL A 88 17.82 17.68 10.76
CA VAL A 88 18.90 18.49 10.18
C VAL A 88 18.39 19.77 9.50
N PHE A 89 17.22 19.73 8.86
CA PHE A 89 16.66 20.90 8.18
C PHE A 89 15.99 21.88 9.14
N ASN A 90 15.39 21.42 10.25
CA ASN A 90 14.79 22.30 11.24
C ASN A 90 14.83 21.69 12.66
N PRO A 91 15.96 21.81 13.37
CA PRO A 91 16.14 21.24 14.71
C PRO A 91 15.22 21.84 15.79
N ALA A 92 14.63 23.01 15.54
CA ALA A 92 13.77 23.72 16.49
C ALA A 92 12.28 23.61 16.16
N TYR A 93 11.89 22.71 15.24
CA TYR A 93 10.51 22.61 14.75
C TYR A 93 9.53 22.21 15.85
N GLY A 94 9.88 21.22 16.67
CA GLY A 94 9.08 20.80 17.83
C GLY A 94 8.87 21.94 18.82
N SER A 95 9.92 22.69 19.15
CA SER A 95 9.81 23.85 20.05
C SER A 95 8.91 24.96 19.50
N GLN A 96 8.90 25.18 18.17
CA GLN A 96 7.96 26.11 17.52
C GLN A 96 6.51 25.63 17.61
N ILE A 97 6.28 24.31 17.49
CA ILE A 97 4.94 23.72 17.55
C ILE A 97 4.38 23.76 18.98
N TYR A 98 5.17 23.36 19.96
CA TYR A 98 4.71 23.22 21.34
C TYR A 98 4.82 24.52 22.15
N GLY A 99 5.52 25.54 21.64
CA GLY A 99 5.63 26.87 22.27
C GLY A 99 6.54 26.91 23.50
N SER A 100 7.23 25.81 23.80
CA SER A 100 8.20 25.66 24.89
C SER A 100 9.56 25.19 24.33
N SER A 101 10.64 25.45 25.05
CA SER A 101 11.97 25.00 24.66
C SER A 101 12.76 24.55 25.88
N HIS A 102 12.87 23.23 26.04
CA HIS A 102 13.71 22.61 27.05
C HIS A 102 14.93 22.00 26.36
N VAL A 103 16.04 22.74 26.35
CA VAL A 103 17.28 22.32 25.71
C VAL A 103 17.92 21.19 26.50
N ILE A 104 18.24 20.10 25.80
CA ILE A 104 18.95 18.94 26.37
C ILE A 104 20.45 19.14 26.14
N ILE A 105 20.86 19.20 24.88
CA ILE A 105 22.25 19.28 24.44
C ILE A 105 22.33 20.13 23.16
N GLY A 106 23.44 20.85 23.01
CA GLY A 106 23.74 21.63 21.80
C GLY A 106 23.54 23.13 22.01
N GLN A 107 24.17 23.89 21.12
CA GLN A 107 24.05 25.35 21.05
C GLN A 107 24.04 25.75 19.57
N GLY A 108 23.34 26.85 19.24
CA GLY A 108 23.20 27.31 17.86
C GLY A 108 22.08 26.57 17.10
N PHE A 109 22.28 26.37 15.78
CA PHE A 109 21.24 25.81 14.91
C PHE A 109 20.87 24.37 15.27
N PHE A 110 21.85 23.52 15.62
CA PHE A 110 21.65 22.10 15.97
C PHE A 110 21.39 21.90 17.48
N VAL A 111 20.38 22.58 18.00
CA VAL A 111 19.90 22.38 19.38
C VAL A 111 18.98 21.15 19.42
N VAL A 112 19.22 20.26 20.38
CA VAL A 112 18.31 19.15 20.69
C VAL A 112 17.42 19.56 21.86
N THR A 113 16.12 19.67 21.63
CA THR A 113 15.12 19.92 22.68
C THR A 113 14.26 18.68 22.96
N TRP A 114 13.66 18.63 24.15
CA TRP A 114 12.67 17.59 24.48
C TRP A 114 11.46 17.64 23.54
N GLU A 115 11.06 18.85 23.16
CA GLU A 115 9.96 19.09 22.23
C GLU A 115 10.24 18.52 20.83
N GLU A 116 11.46 18.70 20.31
CA GLU A 116 11.87 18.13 19.03
C GLU A 116 11.93 16.60 19.09
N LEU A 117 12.51 16.03 20.15
CA LEU A 117 12.53 14.57 20.33
C LEU A 117 11.11 13.99 20.41
N PHE A 118 10.20 14.68 21.10
CA PHE A 118 8.80 14.27 21.20
C PHE A 118 8.07 14.38 19.85
N TYR A 119 8.35 15.42 19.07
CA TYR A 119 7.84 15.54 17.70
C TYR A 119 8.34 14.40 16.80
N LEU A 120 9.64 14.11 16.81
CA LEU A 120 10.25 13.01 16.05
C LEU A 120 9.74 11.65 16.50
N LEU A 121 9.47 11.47 17.80
CA LEU A 121 8.85 10.26 18.33
C LEU A 121 7.43 10.06 17.76
N ASN A 122 6.61 11.12 17.72
CA ASN A 122 5.28 11.04 17.12
C ASN A 122 5.35 10.75 15.61
N MET A 123 6.33 11.32 14.90
CA MET A 123 6.58 10.96 13.49
C MET A 123 6.95 9.48 13.34
N LEU A 124 7.89 8.98 14.14
CA LEU A 124 8.27 7.57 14.15
C LEU A 124 7.06 6.68 14.41
N LEU A 125 6.22 7.04 15.38
CA LEU A 125 5.03 6.27 15.75
C LEU A 125 4.03 6.18 14.60
N LYS A 126 3.87 7.23 13.77
CA LYS A 126 3.06 7.17 12.54
C LYS A 126 3.58 6.12 11.56
N TYR A 127 4.90 6.00 11.41
CA TYR A 127 5.51 4.95 10.58
C TYR A 127 5.31 3.55 11.17
N VAL A 128 5.51 3.38 12.48
CA VAL A 128 5.31 2.09 13.17
C VAL A 128 3.84 1.66 13.12
N PHE A 129 2.90 2.61 13.12
CA PHE A 129 1.47 2.36 12.95
C PHE A 129 1.12 1.91 11.52
N ILE A 130 1.58 2.64 10.50
CA ILE A 130 1.10 2.43 9.12
C ILE A 130 1.68 1.16 8.47
N VAL A 131 2.92 0.81 8.78
CA VAL A 131 3.64 -0.30 8.14
C VAL A 131 2.95 -1.65 8.37
N PRO A 132 2.56 -2.03 9.60
CA PRO A 132 1.80 -3.26 9.86
C PRO A 132 0.47 -3.32 9.09
N LEU A 133 -0.27 -2.20 9.00
CA LEU A 133 -1.53 -2.14 8.24
C LEU A 133 -1.30 -2.39 6.75
N ILE A 134 -0.30 -1.73 6.16
CA ILE A 134 0.04 -1.92 4.74
C ILE A 134 0.44 -3.37 4.48
N PHE A 135 1.26 -3.98 5.35
CA PHE A 135 1.69 -5.37 5.16
C PHE A 135 0.53 -6.35 5.30
N ALA A 136 -0.32 -6.18 6.31
CA ALA A 136 -1.52 -6.99 6.45
C ALA A 136 -2.39 -6.89 5.20
N PHE A 137 -2.59 -5.69 4.66
CA PHE A 137 -3.34 -5.47 3.42
C PHE A 137 -2.70 -6.14 2.20
N LEU A 138 -1.41 -5.86 1.95
CA LEU A 138 -0.69 -6.27 0.75
C LEU A 138 -0.59 -7.80 0.63
N PHE A 139 -0.39 -8.50 1.75
CA PHE A 139 -0.15 -9.95 1.75
C PHE A 139 -1.41 -10.79 1.99
N THR A 140 -2.53 -10.20 2.42
CA THR A 140 -3.77 -10.95 2.69
C THR A 140 -4.91 -10.65 1.72
N THR A 141 -4.70 -9.79 0.73
CA THR A 141 -5.78 -9.35 -0.16
C THR A 141 -5.50 -9.70 -1.61
N ASN A 142 -6.46 -10.38 -2.26
CA ASN A 142 -6.36 -10.68 -3.68
C ASN A 142 -6.72 -9.44 -4.51
N PRO A 143 -5.89 -9.01 -5.48
CA PRO A 143 -6.20 -7.87 -6.34
C PRO A 143 -7.56 -7.96 -7.05
N SER A 144 -8.00 -9.17 -7.44
CA SER A 144 -9.29 -9.38 -8.10
C SER A 144 -10.47 -9.16 -7.15
N GLU A 145 -10.29 -9.47 -5.87
CA GLU A 145 -11.29 -9.23 -4.83
C GLU A 145 -11.45 -7.72 -4.57
N LEU A 146 -10.35 -6.96 -4.60
CA LEU A 146 -10.37 -5.51 -4.48
C LEU A 146 -11.20 -4.87 -5.59
N VAL A 147 -10.98 -5.32 -6.82
CA VAL A 147 -11.71 -4.80 -7.99
C VAL A 147 -13.20 -5.13 -7.92
N ALA A 148 -13.55 -6.33 -7.44
CA ALA A 148 -14.95 -6.68 -7.20
C ALA A 148 -15.58 -5.79 -6.10
N GLY A 149 -14.80 -5.36 -5.11
CA GLY A 149 -15.19 -4.39 -4.08
C GLY A 149 -15.48 -2.99 -4.64
N MET A 150 -14.71 -2.52 -5.62
CA MET A 150 -14.89 -1.18 -6.22
C MET A 150 -16.30 -0.97 -6.78
N ASN A 151 -16.89 -2.00 -7.40
CA ASN A 151 -18.25 -1.88 -7.93
C ASN A 151 -19.29 -1.59 -6.83
N ARG A 152 -19.05 -2.02 -5.59
CA ARG A 152 -19.93 -1.73 -4.45
C ARG A 152 -19.80 -0.32 -3.91
N ILE A 153 -18.64 0.33 -4.09
CA ILE A 153 -18.41 1.73 -3.68
C ILE A 153 -19.06 2.72 -4.67
N GLY A 154 -19.65 2.22 -5.75
CA GLY A 154 -20.33 3.04 -6.76
C GLY A 154 -19.58 3.18 -8.08
N PHE A 155 -18.42 2.53 -8.24
CA PHE A 155 -17.77 2.47 -9.55
C PHE A 155 -18.61 1.63 -10.54
N SER A 156 -18.73 2.12 -11.77
CA SER A 156 -19.39 1.36 -12.84
C SER A 156 -18.68 0.04 -13.08
N TYR A 157 -19.43 -1.03 -13.35
CA TYR A 157 -18.86 -2.35 -13.62
C TYR A 157 -17.88 -2.34 -14.80
N LYS A 158 -18.02 -1.38 -15.74
CA LYS A 158 -17.09 -1.19 -16.86
C LYS A 158 -15.71 -0.74 -16.37
N ILE A 159 -15.67 0.17 -15.39
CA ILE A 159 -14.44 0.67 -14.78
C ILE A 159 -13.78 -0.45 -13.98
N SER A 160 -14.54 -1.11 -13.10
CA SER A 160 -14.03 -2.25 -12.34
C SER A 160 -13.48 -3.34 -13.27
N TYR A 161 -14.22 -3.71 -14.33
CA TYR A 161 -13.75 -4.72 -15.27
C TYR A 161 -12.50 -4.29 -16.05
N ALA A 162 -12.37 -3.00 -16.39
CA ALA A 162 -11.14 -2.50 -17.02
C ALA A 162 -9.93 -2.69 -16.09
N VAL A 163 -10.06 -2.36 -14.81
CA VAL A 163 -9.00 -2.57 -13.81
C VAL A 163 -8.67 -4.06 -13.64
N GLU A 164 -9.69 -4.93 -13.56
CA GLU A 164 -9.50 -6.39 -13.49
C GLU A 164 -8.70 -6.91 -14.70
N LEU A 165 -9.09 -6.47 -15.90
CA LEU A 165 -8.43 -6.86 -17.15
C LEU A 165 -6.99 -6.37 -17.19
N SER A 166 -6.73 -5.12 -16.78
CA SER A 166 -5.37 -4.57 -16.69
C SER A 166 -4.50 -5.40 -15.76
N LEU A 167 -4.98 -5.71 -14.55
CA LEU A 167 -4.23 -6.54 -13.58
C LEU A 167 -3.92 -7.93 -14.14
N ARG A 168 -4.90 -8.54 -14.82
CA ARG A 168 -4.73 -9.82 -15.49
C ARG A 168 -3.72 -9.77 -16.65
N TYR A 169 -3.58 -8.63 -17.32
CA TYR A 169 -2.68 -8.47 -18.47
C TYR A 169 -1.23 -8.19 -18.09
N ILE A 170 -0.96 -7.71 -16.86
CA ILE A 170 0.42 -7.46 -16.40
C ILE A 170 1.32 -8.69 -16.58
N PRO A 171 0.96 -9.91 -16.12
CA PRO A 171 1.78 -11.11 -16.33
C PRO A 171 1.97 -11.47 -17.80
N ASP A 172 0.97 -11.22 -18.64
CA ASP A 172 1.03 -11.51 -20.07
C ASP A 172 1.96 -10.52 -20.78
N VAL A 173 1.87 -9.22 -20.48
CA VAL A 173 2.78 -8.19 -21.02
C VAL A 173 4.23 -8.48 -20.62
N ILE A 174 4.48 -8.93 -19.39
CA ILE A 174 5.83 -9.33 -18.95
C ILE A 174 6.33 -10.54 -19.75
N ARG A 175 5.45 -11.49 -20.08
CA ARG A 175 5.80 -12.67 -20.89
C ARG A 175 6.11 -12.28 -22.33
N ASP A 176 5.26 -11.45 -22.93
CA ASP A 176 5.42 -10.96 -24.30
C ASP A 176 6.72 -10.14 -24.41
N PHE A 177 6.98 -9.26 -23.45
CA PHE A 177 8.26 -8.53 -23.36
C PHE A 177 9.47 -9.47 -23.32
N LYS A 178 9.43 -10.52 -22.49
CA LYS A 178 10.52 -11.49 -22.40
C LYS A 178 10.72 -12.26 -23.71
N GLN A 179 9.63 -12.70 -24.35
CA GLN A 179 9.70 -13.41 -25.63
C GLN A 179 10.28 -12.53 -26.74
N ILE A 180 9.79 -11.29 -26.86
CA ILE A 180 10.32 -10.32 -27.84
C ILE A 180 11.79 -10.01 -27.52
N SER A 181 12.15 -9.84 -26.26
CA SER A 181 13.54 -9.60 -25.84
C SER A 181 14.46 -10.75 -26.26
N LEU A 182 14.05 -12.00 -26.08
CA LEU A 182 14.82 -13.17 -26.50
C LEU A 182 14.94 -13.26 -28.02
N ALA A 183 13.88 -12.97 -28.76
CA ALA A 183 13.90 -12.94 -30.22
C ALA A 183 14.84 -11.84 -30.76
N GLN A 184 14.86 -10.67 -30.14
CA GLN A 184 15.78 -9.58 -30.50
C GLN A 184 17.23 -9.92 -30.16
N GLN A 185 17.48 -10.60 -29.03
CA GLN A 185 18.81 -11.12 -28.69
C GLN A 185 19.31 -12.15 -29.72
N ALA A 186 18.44 -13.03 -30.21
CA ALA A 186 18.76 -13.96 -31.29
C ALA A 186 19.10 -13.24 -32.62
N ARG A 187 18.58 -12.02 -32.84
CA ARG A 187 18.93 -11.16 -33.97
C ARG A 187 20.21 -10.33 -33.75
N GLY A 188 20.98 -10.63 -32.70
CA GLY A 188 22.26 -9.98 -32.41
C GLY A 188 22.16 -8.72 -31.54
N LEU A 189 20.99 -8.38 -31.00
CA LEU A 189 20.86 -7.28 -30.06
C LEU A 189 21.27 -7.71 -28.65
N GLU A 190 22.53 -7.47 -28.30
CA GLU A 190 23.05 -7.79 -26.97
C GLU A 190 22.35 -6.93 -25.88
N MET A 191 21.50 -7.55 -25.08
CA MET A 191 20.75 -6.87 -23.99
C MET A 191 21.33 -7.14 -22.60
N SER A 192 22.34 -8.01 -22.54
CA SER A 192 22.98 -8.47 -21.31
C SER A 192 23.78 -7.36 -20.60
N LYS A 193 24.27 -7.65 -19.39
CA LYS A 193 25.18 -6.79 -18.62
C LYS A 193 26.49 -6.46 -19.36
N LYS A 194 26.80 -7.17 -20.45
CA LYS A 194 27.94 -6.92 -21.34
C LYS A 194 27.80 -5.62 -22.15
N ALA A 195 26.57 -5.10 -22.34
CA ALA A 195 26.31 -3.85 -23.03
C ALA A 195 26.23 -2.66 -22.05
N GLY A 196 26.71 -1.48 -22.47
CA GLY A 196 26.61 -0.25 -21.68
C GLY A 196 25.16 0.16 -21.38
N MET A 197 24.94 0.89 -20.28
CA MET A 197 23.59 1.26 -19.80
C MET A 197 22.76 1.99 -20.87
N TRP A 198 23.37 2.97 -21.55
CA TRP A 198 22.73 3.72 -22.64
C TRP A 198 22.36 2.84 -23.84
N GLN A 199 23.22 1.89 -24.19
CA GLN A 199 22.95 0.94 -25.27
C GLN A 199 21.80 0.01 -24.90
N ARG A 200 21.72 -0.46 -23.65
CA ARG A 200 20.61 -1.30 -23.17
C ARG A 200 19.28 -0.54 -23.19
N LEU A 201 19.28 0.73 -22.85
CA LEU A 201 18.08 1.57 -22.91
C LEU A 201 17.62 1.77 -24.36
N LYS A 202 18.52 2.16 -25.26
CA LYS A 202 18.23 2.33 -26.70
C LYS A 202 17.79 1.03 -27.36
N ARG A 203 18.37 -0.11 -26.99
CA ARG A 203 17.96 -1.41 -27.50
C ARG A 203 16.61 -1.83 -26.93
N SER A 204 16.33 -1.54 -25.65
CA SER A 204 15.02 -1.83 -25.03
C SER A 204 13.88 -1.06 -25.71
N SER A 205 14.13 0.13 -26.26
CA SER A 205 13.09 0.85 -27.01
C SER A 205 12.68 0.11 -28.31
N GLN A 206 13.54 -0.73 -28.88
CA GLN A 206 13.22 -1.54 -30.06
C GLN A 206 12.23 -2.68 -29.74
N ILE A 207 12.09 -3.05 -28.46
CA ILE A 207 11.10 -4.04 -27.99
C ILE A 207 9.71 -3.41 -27.88
N LEU A 208 9.63 -2.11 -27.63
CA LEU A 208 8.36 -1.42 -27.38
C LEU A 208 7.43 -1.48 -28.58
N ILE A 209 7.94 -1.26 -29.81
CA ILE A 209 7.11 -1.27 -31.02
C ILE A 209 6.42 -2.63 -31.21
N PRO A 210 7.14 -3.78 -31.26
CA PRO A 210 6.48 -5.10 -31.34
C PRO A 210 5.52 -5.38 -30.18
N LEU A 211 5.86 -4.92 -28.96
CA LEU A 211 5.00 -5.12 -27.79
C LEU A 211 3.68 -4.36 -27.91
N VAL A 212 3.72 -3.14 -28.45
CA VAL A 212 2.51 -2.34 -28.73
C VAL A 212 1.63 -3.05 -29.76
N PHE A 213 2.20 -3.49 -30.89
CA PHE A 213 1.42 -4.21 -31.91
C PHE A 213 0.79 -5.51 -31.36
N SER A 214 1.57 -6.32 -30.63
CA SER A 214 1.05 -7.53 -29.95
C SER A 214 -0.09 -7.21 -28.97
N SER A 215 0.03 -6.09 -28.25
CA SER A 215 -1.02 -5.62 -27.34
C SER A 215 -2.27 -5.16 -28.08
N MET A 216 -2.13 -4.50 -29.23
CA MET A 216 -3.25 -4.07 -30.08
C MET A 216 -4.04 -5.27 -30.61
N ASP A 217 -3.36 -6.29 -31.13
CA ASP A 217 -3.99 -7.53 -31.60
C ASP A 217 -4.77 -8.20 -30.45
N LYS A 218 -4.17 -8.26 -29.26
CA LYS A 218 -4.81 -8.82 -28.07
C LYS A 218 -6.05 -8.02 -27.67
N ILE A 219 -6.00 -6.69 -27.72
CA ILE A 219 -7.15 -5.81 -27.44
C ILE A 219 -8.28 -6.08 -28.44
N GLU A 220 -7.97 -6.24 -29.73
CA GLU A 220 -8.98 -6.50 -30.76
C GLU A 220 -9.68 -7.85 -30.53
N VAL A 221 -8.90 -8.92 -30.33
CA VAL A 221 -9.43 -10.26 -30.05
C VAL A 221 -10.29 -10.26 -28.79
N THR A 222 -9.81 -9.63 -27.72
CA THR A 222 -10.53 -9.56 -26.44
C THR A 222 -11.83 -8.77 -26.58
N THR A 223 -11.79 -7.63 -27.27
CA THR A 223 -12.96 -6.77 -27.46
C THR A 223 -14.02 -7.48 -28.29
N ARG A 224 -13.63 -8.18 -29.37
CA ARG A 224 -14.54 -9.00 -30.18
C ARG A 224 -15.20 -10.09 -29.31
N ALA A 225 -14.41 -10.82 -28.52
CA ALA A 225 -14.93 -11.84 -27.60
C ALA A 225 -15.87 -11.26 -26.53
N MET A 226 -15.56 -10.08 -26.00
CA MET A 226 -16.41 -9.37 -25.04
C MET A 226 -17.76 -8.97 -25.66
N LYS A 227 -17.76 -8.45 -26.90
CA LYS A 227 -19.00 -8.13 -27.63
C LYS A 227 -19.87 -9.36 -27.86
N LEU A 228 -19.28 -10.49 -28.27
CA LEU A 228 -19.99 -11.77 -28.44
C LEU A 228 -20.63 -12.26 -27.13
N ARG A 229 -19.98 -12.02 -25.98
CA ARG A 229 -20.52 -12.31 -24.64
C ARG A 229 -21.44 -11.22 -24.11
N ARG A 230 -21.95 -10.33 -24.97
CA ARG A 230 -22.86 -9.22 -24.65
C ARG A 230 -22.32 -8.27 -23.56
N PHE A 231 -20.99 -8.13 -23.44
CA PHE A 231 -20.42 -7.15 -22.52
C PHE A 231 -20.84 -5.73 -22.92
N GLY A 232 -21.31 -4.93 -21.97
CA GLY A 232 -21.73 -3.55 -22.26
C GLY A 232 -23.23 -3.35 -22.42
N THR A 233 -24.01 -4.42 -22.58
CA THR A 233 -25.45 -4.37 -22.89
C THR A 233 -26.32 -4.00 -21.68
N ASN A 234 -25.98 -4.46 -20.49
CA ASN A 234 -26.73 -4.22 -19.26
C ASN A 234 -26.11 -3.11 -18.41
N LYS A 235 -26.94 -2.43 -17.61
CA LYS A 235 -26.47 -1.42 -16.64
C LYS A 235 -25.72 -2.03 -15.45
N ARG A 236 -25.98 -3.30 -15.11
CA ARG A 236 -25.41 -4.02 -13.96
C ARG A 236 -24.88 -5.40 -14.38
N ARG A 237 -23.91 -5.93 -13.64
CA ARG A 237 -23.31 -7.25 -13.82
C ARG A 237 -23.14 -7.94 -12.45
N THR A 238 -23.27 -9.26 -12.41
CA THR A 238 -22.94 -10.07 -11.23
C THR A 238 -21.43 -10.36 -11.17
N TRP A 239 -20.89 -10.44 -9.97
CA TRP A 239 -19.45 -10.62 -9.72
C TRP A 239 -19.20 -11.94 -8.99
N TYR A 240 -18.40 -12.82 -9.60
CA TYR A 240 -18.12 -14.14 -9.04
C TYR A 240 -17.25 -14.06 -7.78
N MET A 241 -16.21 -13.22 -7.78
CA MET A 241 -15.30 -13.02 -6.65
C MET A 241 -15.85 -12.05 -5.59
N THR A 242 -17.13 -11.68 -5.65
CA THR A 242 -17.72 -10.78 -4.65
C THR A 242 -17.95 -11.56 -3.34
N GLN A 243 -17.28 -11.15 -2.27
CA GLN A 243 -17.50 -11.73 -0.94
C GLN A 243 -18.56 -10.92 -0.19
N LYS A 244 -19.53 -11.57 0.47
CA LYS A 244 -20.52 -10.87 1.31
C LYS A 244 -19.83 -10.39 2.59
N PHE A 245 -20.24 -9.22 3.10
CA PHE A 245 -19.77 -8.76 4.40
C PHE A 245 -20.18 -9.76 5.48
N GLY A 246 -19.19 -10.27 6.21
CA GLY A 246 -19.40 -11.15 7.36
C GLY A 246 -19.60 -10.36 8.64
N LYS A 247 -19.96 -11.05 9.73
CA LYS A 247 -20.07 -10.45 11.07
C LYS A 247 -18.76 -9.77 11.52
N LEU A 248 -17.62 -10.35 11.17
CA LEU A 248 -16.30 -9.79 11.47
C LEU A 248 -16.04 -8.47 10.71
N ASP A 249 -16.54 -8.33 9.49
CA ASP A 249 -16.37 -7.08 8.73
C ASP A 249 -17.08 -5.92 9.43
N TYR A 250 -18.33 -6.13 9.87
CA TYR A 250 -19.07 -5.13 10.63
C TYR A 250 -18.37 -4.75 11.95
N LEU A 251 -17.82 -5.73 12.66
CA LEU A 251 -17.08 -5.48 13.91
C LEU A 251 -15.85 -4.60 13.65
N VAL A 252 -15.03 -4.94 12.66
CA VAL A 252 -13.81 -4.20 12.32
C VAL A 252 -14.12 -2.81 11.77
N LEU A 253 -15.17 -2.66 10.96
CA LEU A 253 -15.62 -1.35 10.47
C LEU A 253 -16.16 -0.48 11.60
N THR A 254 -16.88 -1.05 12.56
CA THR A 254 -17.37 -0.32 13.73
C THR A 254 -16.20 0.13 14.61
N ALA A 255 -15.24 -0.74 14.89
CA ALA A 255 -14.03 -0.38 15.63
C ALA A 255 -13.24 0.74 14.91
N THR A 256 -13.15 0.66 13.59
CA THR A 256 -12.50 1.70 12.76
C THR A 256 -13.24 3.03 12.85
N LEU A 257 -14.57 3.00 12.79
CA LEU A 257 -15.40 4.20 12.95
C LEU A 257 -15.20 4.83 14.34
N LEU A 258 -15.10 4.01 15.40
CA LEU A 258 -14.82 4.50 16.75
C LEU A 258 -13.45 5.19 16.82
N PHE A 259 -12.40 4.62 16.23
CA PHE A 259 -11.09 5.29 16.15
C PHE A 259 -11.17 6.64 15.44
N ILE A 260 -11.90 6.71 14.32
CA ILE A 260 -12.09 7.98 13.60
C ILE A 260 -12.80 9.01 14.49
N LEU A 261 -13.89 8.61 15.16
CA LEU A 261 -14.64 9.51 16.04
C LEU A 261 -13.81 9.99 17.23
N ILE A 262 -13.01 9.10 17.84
CA ILE A 262 -12.08 9.46 18.91
C ILE A 262 -11.02 10.43 18.40
N GLY A 263 -10.37 10.13 17.27
CA GLY A 263 -9.34 11.01 16.70
C GLY A 263 -9.88 12.38 16.33
N VAL A 264 -11.08 12.45 15.74
CA VAL A 264 -11.75 13.74 15.47
C VAL A 264 -12.10 14.44 16.78
N GLY A 265 -12.61 13.71 17.78
CA GLY A 265 -12.95 14.25 19.10
C GLY A 265 -11.74 14.87 19.83
N LEU A 266 -10.58 14.22 19.76
CA LEU A 266 -9.34 14.71 20.35
C LEU A 266 -8.92 16.06 19.75
N PHE A 267 -9.18 16.31 18.47
CA PHE A 267 -8.90 17.63 17.87
C PHE A 267 -9.66 18.78 18.55
N TRP A 268 -10.86 18.51 19.09
CA TRP A 268 -11.63 19.50 19.83
C TRP A 268 -11.12 19.65 21.27
N VAL A 269 -10.69 18.54 21.90
CA VAL A 269 -10.20 18.52 23.28
C VAL A 269 -8.83 19.20 23.40
N ASP A 270 -7.92 18.91 22.48
CA ASP A 270 -6.56 19.46 22.48
C ASP A 270 -6.50 20.89 21.94
N GLY A 271 -7.60 21.40 21.38
CA GLY A 271 -7.67 22.72 20.74
C GLY A 271 -6.82 22.81 19.46
N GLY A 272 -6.49 21.67 18.83
CA GLY A 272 -5.62 21.58 17.68
C GLY A 272 -5.26 20.14 17.31
N ARG A 273 -4.27 19.97 16.42
CA ARG A 273 -3.80 18.65 15.97
C ARG A 273 -2.76 18.02 16.89
N PHE A 274 -2.18 18.81 17.80
CA PHE A 274 -0.99 18.47 18.58
C PHE A 274 -1.36 18.37 20.05
N TYR A 275 -1.12 17.19 20.63
CA TYR A 275 -1.16 17.00 22.07
C TYR A 275 0.12 17.60 22.67
N ASN A 276 -0.02 18.54 23.61
CA ASN A 276 1.13 19.22 24.22
C ASN A 276 1.33 18.78 25.68
N PRO A 277 2.32 17.90 25.97
CA PRO A 277 2.64 17.48 27.33
C PRO A 277 3.52 18.48 28.10
N PHE A 278 3.99 19.56 27.47
CA PHE A 278 4.96 20.52 28.03
C PHE A 278 4.33 21.84 28.52
N ARG A 279 3.00 21.87 28.70
CA ARG A 279 2.29 22.99 29.34
C ARG A 279 2.40 22.94 30.85
#